data_AF-A0A7G3AGR5-F1
#
_entry.id   AF-A0A7G3AGR5-F1
#
_cell.length_a   1.000
_cell.length_b   1.000
_cell.length_c   1.000
_cell.angle_alpha   90.00
_cell.angle_beta   90.00
_cell.angle_gamma   90.00
#
_symmetry.space_group_name_H-M   'P 1'
#
loop_
_entity.id
_entity.type
_entity.pdbx_description
1 polymer ?
#
loop_
_entity_poly.entity_id
_entity_poly.type
_entity_poly.pdbx_seq_one_letter_code
_entity_poly.pdbx_strand_id
1 'polypeptide(L)'
;MLAPTLIACFLLEASTNAMDVNQNEDEIYNIFKITEPKFIFCDAQKINLMEKVAGRLQDSPTIIIYGENKVKAYISIEDLIREGDDEVLRRNILLEACRPIKMDYNIICCSSGTTGPQKAVCISYQSRLTEYWHQNVVSSPEDSIFSF
;
A
#
# COMPACT_ATOMS: atom_id res chain seq x y z
N MET A 1 5.33 -4.01 -10.47
CA MET A 1 4.81 -2.66 -10.14
C MET A 1 4.25 -2.50 -8.73
N LEU A 2 4.03 -3.59 -7.99
CA LEU A 2 3.59 -3.51 -6.60
C LEU A 2 4.57 -2.73 -5.71
N ALA A 3 5.88 -3.00 -5.84
CA ALA A 3 6.91 -2.37 -5.01
C ALA A 3 6.96 -0.83 -5.12
N PRO A 4 7.01 -0.21 -6.32
CA PRO A 4 6.94 1.26 -6.45
C PRO A 4 5.70 1.87 -5.79
N THR A 5 4.54 1.24 -5.94
CA THR A 5 3.28 1.72 -5.36
C THR A 5 3.30 1.67 -3.84
N LEU A 6 3.80 0.56 -3.28
CA LEU A 6 3.92 0.41 -1.83
C LEU A 6 4.91 1.43 -1.24
N ILE A 7 6.05 1.66 -1.91
CA ILE A 7 7.01 2.69 -1.52
C ILE A 7 6.37 4.08 -1.56
N ALA A 8 5.62 4.40 -2.61
CA ALA A 8 4.90 5.67 -2.71
C ALA A 8 3.91 5.85 -1.55
N CYS A 9 3.14 4.81 -1.19
CA CYS A 9 2.27 4.84 -0.02
C CYS A 9 3.04 5.16 1.27
N PHE A 10 4.22 4.58 1.47
CA PHE A 10 5.03 4.86 2.65
C PHE A 10 5.59 6.28 2.68
N LEU A 11 6.06 6.80 1.55
CA LEU A 11 6.51 8.20 1.44
C LEU A 11 5.38 9.20 1.72
N LEU A 12 4.15 8.82 1.37
CA LEU A 12 2.92 9.59 1.64
C LEU A 12 2.34 9.32 3.03
N GLU A 13 2.99 8.48 3.85
CA GLU A 13 2.50 8.07 5.18
C GLU A 13 1.07 7.50 5.13
N ALA A 14 0.74 6.80 4.05
CA ALA A 14 -0.56 6.19 3.83
C ALA A 14 -0.59 4.77 4.42
N SER A 15 -1.51 4.53 5.36
CA SER A 15 -1.74 3.18 5.89
C SER A 15 -2.19 2.26 4.75
N THR A 16 -1.50 1.14 4.59
CA THR A 16 -1.62 0.28 3.40
C THR A 16 -2.03 -1.13 3.80
N ASN A 17 -3.10 -1.65 3.18
CA ASN A 17 -3.56 -3.01 3.40
C ASN A 17 -3.15 -3.91 2.23
N ALA A 18 -2.36 -4.96 2.51
CA ALA A 18 -2.00 -5.97 1.53
C ALA A 18 -2.94 -7.17 1.64
N MET A 19 -3.60 -7.50 0.54
CA MET A 19 -4.64 -8.53 0.48
C MET A 19 -4.23 -9.70 -0.42
N ASP A 20 -4.74 -10.89 -0.15
CA ASP A 20 -4.50 -12.06 -0.99
C ASP A 20 -5.37 -11.99 -2.24
N VAL A 21 -4.76 -12.21 -3.39
CA VAL A 21 -5.41 -12.15 -4.71
C VAL A 21 -6.54 -13.17 -4.87
N ASN A 22 -6.60 -14.21 -4.03
CA ASN A 22 -7.61 -15.25 -4.07
C ASN A 22 -8.81 -14.98 -3.16
N GLN A 23 -8.79 -13.88 -2.39
CA GLN A 23 -9.92 -13.53 -1.52
C GLN A 23 -11.20 -13.31 -2.33
N ASN A 24 -12.30 -13.83 -1.79
CA ASN A 24 -13.62 -13.67 -2.39
C ASN A 24 -14.27 -12.34 -1.96
N GLU A 25 -15.44 -12.05 -2.54
CA GLU A 25 -16.18 -10.80 -2.30
C GLU A 25 -16.52 -10.56 -0.83
N ASP A 26 -16.96 -11.57 -0.08
CA ASP A 26 -17.34 -11.43 1.33
C ASP A 26 -16.11 -11.17 2.20
N GLU A 27 -14.99 -11.83 1.91
CA GLU A 27 -13.72 -11.61 2.61
C GLU A 27 -13.21 -10.19 2.39
N ILE A 28 -13.24 -9.71 1.14
CA ILE A 28 -12.82 -8.35 0.82
C ILE A 28 -13.76 -7.32 1.45
N TYR A 29 -15.08 -7.53 1.35
CA TYR A 29 -16.07 -6.67 1.96
C TYR A 29 -15.88 -6.52 3.47
N ASN A 30 -15.65 -7.63 4.18
CA ASN A 30 -15.45 -7.60 5.63
C ASN A 30 -14.21 -6.80 6.03
N ILE A 31 -13.12 -6.91 5.26
CA ILE A 31 -11.91 -6.15 5.50
C ILE A 31 -12.09 -4.68 5.13
N PHE A 32 -12.68 -4.36 3.98
CA PHE A 32 -12.91 -2.98 3.55
C PHE A 32 -13.89 -2.22 4.44
N LYS A 33 -14.84 -2.92 5.06
CA LYS A 33 -15.69 -2.34 6.11
C LYS A 33 -14.90 -1.83 7.32
N ILE A 34 -13.73 -2.41 7.57
CA ILE A 34 -12.84 -2.01 8.69
C ILE A 34 -11.84 -0.96 8.22
N THR A 35 -11.24 -1.15 7.04
CA THR A 35 -10.14 -0.31 6.56
C THR A 35 -10.59 0.93 5.79
N GLU A 36 -11.83 0.97 5.31
CA GLU A 36 -12.44 2.09 4.58
C GLU A 36 -11.48 2.71 3.53
N PRO A 37 -11.01 1.91 2.55
CA PRO A 37 -9.93 2.34 1.68
C PRO A 37 -10.38 3.47 0.77
N LYS A 38 -9.58 4.54 0.66
CA LYS A 38 -9.83 5.64 -0.31
C LYS A 38 -9.32 5.33 -1.71
N PHE A 39 -8.32 4.46 -1.80
CA PHE A 39 -7.69 4.03 -3.04
C PHE A 39 -7.59 2.50 -3.04
N ILE A 40 -7.91 1.88 -4.16
CA ILE A 40 -7.79 0.44 -4.36
C ILE A 40 -6.89 0.22 -5.57
N PHE A 41 -5.83 -0.56 -5.39
CA PHE A 41 -4.95 -0.96 -6.48
C PHE A 41 -5.19 -2.43 -6.83
N CYS A 42 -5.55 -2.73 -8.07
CA CYS A 42 -5.84 -4.12 -8.48
C CYS A 42 -5.54 -4.36 -9.96
N ASP A 43 -5.43 -5.62 -10.37
CA ASP A 43 -5.36 -5.98 -11.80
C ASP A 43 -6.69 -5.71 -12.49
N ALA A 44 -6.66 -5.47 -13.82
CA ALA A 44 -7.85 -5.18 -14.60
C ALA A 44 -8.94 -6.28 -14.48
N GLN A 45 -8.55 -7.53 -14.26
CA GLN A 45 -9.47 -8.66 -14.08
C GLN A 45 -10.28 -8.58 -12.78
N LYS A 46 -9.85 -7.78 -11.81
CA LYS A 46 -10.47 -7.64 -10.49
C LYS A 46 -11.40 -6.43 -10.36
N ILE A 47 -11.49 -5.57 -11.38
CA ILE A 47 -12.32 -4.35 -11.36
C ILE A 47 -13.75 -4.66 -10.95
N ASN A 48 -14.43 -5.57 -11.66
CA ASN A 48 -15.83 -5.91 -11.40
C ASN A 48 -16.07 -6.37 -9.96
N LEU A 49 -15.09 -7.08 -9.38
CA LEU A 49 -15.15 -7.51 -7.99
C LEU A 49 -15.02 -6.31 -7.05
N MET A 50 -14.07 -5.41 -7.30
CA MET A 50 -13.86 -4.20 -6.49
C MET A 50 -15.06 -3.25 -6.55
N GLU A 51 -15.64 -3.03 -7.73
CA GLU A 51 -16.85 -2.21 -7.88
C GLU A 51 -18.05 -2.80 -7.14
N LYS A 52 -18.22 -4.13 -7.21
CA LYS A 52 -19.30 -4.81 -6.50
C LYS A 52 -19.16 -4.65 -4.98
N VAL A 53 -17.93 -4.81 -4.45
CA VAL A 53 -17.66 -4.60 -3.03
C VAL A 53 -17.86 -3.14 -2.62
N ALA A 54 -17.34 -2.17 -3.40
CA ALA A 54 -17.51 -0.75 -3.14
C ALA A 54 -18.99 -0.34 -3.15
N GLY A 55 -19.75 -0.82 -4.14
CA GLY A 55 -21.19 -0.60 -4.22
C GLY A 55 -21.96 -1.18 -3.03
N ARG A 56 -21.56 -2.36 -2.55
CA ARG A 56 -22.13 -2.98 -1.34
C ARG A 56 -21.83 -2.17 -0.07
N LEU A 57 -20.67 -1.53 0.01
CA LEU A 57 -20.28 -0.62 1.09
C LEU A 57 -20.93 0.77 0.96
N GLN A 58 -21.54 1.08 -0.18
CA GLN A 58 -22.01 2.43 -0.54
C GLN A 58 -20.87 3.46 -0.49
N ASP A 59 -19.66 3.03 -0.84
CA ASP A 59 -18.46 3.85 -0.87
C ASP A 59 -17.98 4.08 -2.32
N SER A 60 -17.08 5.04 -2.52
CA SER A 60 -16.56 5.42 -3.83
C SER A 60 -15.02 5.55 -3.84
N PRO A 61 -14.28 4.48 -3.51
CA PRO A 61 -12.83 4.48 -3.61
C PRO A 61 -12.37 4.72 -5.04
N THR A 62 -11.23 5.40 -5.20
CA THR A 62 -10.58 5.50 -6.50
C THR A 62 -9.88 4.18 -6.82
N ILE A 63 -10.34 3.50 -7.87
CA ILE A 63 -9.73 2.25 -8.36
C ILE A 63 -8.62 2.58 -9.36
N ILE A 64 -7.41 2.08 -9.08
CA ILE A 64 -6.21 2.24 -9.88
C ILE A 64 -5.76 0.86 -10.36
N ILE A 65 -5.49 0.74 -11.66
CA ILE A 65 -5.22 -0.54 -12.31
C ILE A 65 -3.73 -0.80 -12.45
N TYR A 66 -3.32 -2.03 -12.13
CA TYR A 66 -2.03 -2.60 -12.51
C TYR A 66 -2.09 -3.27 -13.89
N GLY A 67 -1.04 -3.07 -14.69
CA GLY A 67 -0.73 -3.87 -15.87
C GLY A 67 -1.00 -3.15 -17.18
N GLU A 68 -0.43 -3.69 -18.26
CA GLU A 68 -0.48 -3.10 -19.60
C GLU A 68 -1.90 -3.01 -20.18
N ASN A 69 -2.84 -3.79 -19.64
CA ASN A 69 -4.24 -3.82 -20.03
C ASN A 69 -5.00 -2.60 -19.51
N LYS A 70 -4.71 -1.43 -20.10
CA LYS A 70 -5.41 -0.18 -19.80
C LYS A 70 -6.91 -0.35 -20.02
N VAL A 71 -7.68 0.09 -19.03
CA VAL A 71 -9.14 0.18 -19.13
C VAL A 71 -9.52 1.65 -19.12
N LYS A 72 -10.10 2.13 -20.22
CA LYS A 72 -10.31 3.57 -20.50
C LYS A 72 -11.03 4.34 -19.38
N ALA A 73 -11.86 3.67 -18.57
CA ALA A 73 -12.62 4.27 -17.49
C ALA A 73 -11.86 4.41 -16.16
N TYR A 74 -10.64 3.85 -16.04
CA TYR A 74 -9.88 3.84 -14.79
C TYR A 74 -8.47 4.38 -15.00
N ILE A 75 -7.87 4.81 -13.90
CA ILE A 75 -6.49 5.30 -13.87
C ILE A 75 -5.55 4.08 -13.91
N SER A 76 -4.55 4.11 -14.78
CA SER A 76 -3.47 3.11 -14.83
C SER A 76 -2.28 3.60 -14.00
N ILE A 77 -1.67 2.71 -13.23
CA ILE A 77 -0.49 3.05 -12.44
C ILE A 77 0.71 3.43 -13.33
N GLU A 78 0.80 2.86 -14.54
CA GLU A 78 1.84 3.17 -15.51
C GLU A 78 1.73 4.62 -15.99
N ASP A 79 0.51 5.15 -16.08
CA ASP A 79 0.29 6.55 -16.44
C ASP A 79 0.70 7.46 -15.28
N LEU A 80 0.35 7.12 -14.04
CA LEU A 80 0.81 7.86 -12.85
C LEU A 80 2.35 7.86 -12.71
N ILE A 81 3.00 6.72 -12.98
CA ILE A 81 4.46 6.62 -12.94
C ILE A 81 5.09 7.47 -14.04
N ARG A 82 4.53 7.46 -15.26
CA ARG A 82 5.06 8.25 -16.38
C ARG A 82 4.88 9.75 -16.16
N GLU A 83 3.75 10.17 -15.61
CA GLU A 83 3.53 11.56 -15.18
C GLU A 83 4.54 11.99 -14.11
N GLY A 84 4.97 11.05 -13.26
CA GLY A 84 5.98 11.26 -12.22
C GLY A 84 7.44 11.28 -12.69
N ASP A 85 7.73 11.10 -13.98
CA ASP A 85 9.10 10.93 -14.51
C ASP A 85 9.78 12.25 -14.93
N ASP A 86 9.31 13.38 -14.42
CA ASP A 86 9.97 14.68 -14.59
C ASP A 86 11.15 14.84 -13.60
N GLU A 87 12.26 15.43 -14.05
CA GLU A 87 13.48 15.66 -13.24
C GLU A 87 13.21 16.39 -11.91
N VAL A 88 12.29 17.36 -11.92
CA VAL A 88 11.90 18.10 -10.71
C VAL A 88 11.17 17.17 -9.74
N LEU A 89 10.26 16.33 -10.24
CA LEU A 89 9.54 15.35 -9.41
C LEU A 89 10.48 14.30 -8.84
N ARG A 90 11.42 13.77 -9.64
CA ARG A 90 12.43 12.81 -9.17
C ARG A 90 13.27 13.39 -8.04
N ARG A 91 13.69 14.65 -8.16
CA ARG A 91 14.42 15.35 -7.11
C ARG A 91 13.56 15.55 -5.85
N ASN A 92 12.29 15.91 -6.02
CA ASN A 92 11.38 16.14 -4.89
C ASN A 92 11.07 14.85 -4.12
N ILE A 93 10.97 13.71 -4.80
CA ILE A 93 10.77 12.40 -4.15
C ILE A 93 11.92 12.08 -3.17
N LEU A 94 13.17 12.39 -3.53
CA LEU A 94 14.31 12.20 -2.64
C LEU A 94 14.23 13.08 -1.39
N LEU A 95 13.78 14.33 -1.54
CA LEU A 95 13.54 15.23 -0.40
C LEU A 95 12.43 14.69 0.51
N GLU A 96 11.40 14.09 -0.09
CA GLU A 96 10.28 13.51 0.62
C GLU A 96 10.70 12.29 1.45
N ALA A 97 11.67 11.49 0.99
CA ALA A 97 12.21 10.37 1.75
C ALA A 97 12.97 10.81 3.01
N CYS A 98 13.50 12.04 3.04
CA CYS A 98 14.26 12.57 4.16
C CYS A 98 13.44 13.46 5.11
N ARG A 99 12.16 13.70 4.82
CA ARG A 99 11.35 14.60 5.63
C ARG A 99 11.01 13.97 6.99
N PRO A 100 10.82 14.78 8.05
CA PRO A 100 10.27 14.28 9.31
C PRO A 100 8.89 13.67 9.09
N ILE A 101 8.65 12.53 9.77
CA ILE A 101 7.35 11.88 9.71
C ILE A 101 6.31 12.77 10.39
N LYS A 102 5.15 12.96 9.73
CA LYS A 102 4.07 13.83 10.23
C LYS A 102 2.92 13.05 10.84
N MET A 103 2.68 11.83 10.36
CA MET A 103 1.62 10.97 10.87
C MET A 103 2.08 9.52 11.04
N ASP A 104 1.53 8.86 12.05
CA ASP A 104 1.69 7.42 12.20
C ASP A 104 0.89 6.70 11.14
N TYR A 105 1.52 5.74 10.48
CA TYR A 105 0.88 4.91 9.47
C TYR A 105 1.25 3.44 9.65
N ASN A 106 0.31 2.59 9.23
CA ASN A 106 0.37 1.17 9.49
C ASN A 106 0.42 0.37 8.19
N ILE A 107 1.20 -0.71 8.23
CA ILE A 107 0.97 -1.84 7.34
C ILE A 107 -0.19 -2.62 7.97
N ILE A 108 -1.27 -2.78 7.22
CA ILE A 108 -2.45 -3.53 7.63
C ILE A 108 -2.34 -4.93 7.03
N CYS A 109 -2.35 -5.95 7.88
CA CYS A 109 -2.32 -7.35 7.48
C CYS A 109 -3.60 -8.05 7.92
N CYS A 110 -4.14 -8.92 7.06
CA CYS A 110 -5.28 -9.73 7.42
C CYS A 110 -4.85 -10.95 8.25
N SER A 111 -5.54 -11.23 9.36
CA SER A 111 -5.34 -12.44 10.18
C SER A 111 -6.66 -13.18 10.39
N SER A 112 -6.64 -14.50 10.29
CA SER A 112 -7.82 -15.36 10.49
C SER A 112 -8.19 -15.55 11.98
N GLY A 113 -7.26 -15.28 12.90
CA GLY A 113 -7.46 -15.56 14.32
C GLY A 113 -7.70 -17.06 14.60
N THR A 114 -8.12 -17.38 15.83
CA THR A 114 -8.49 -18.75 16.22
C THR A 114 -9.97 -19.03 15.99
N THR A 115 -10.83 -18.03 16.17
CA THR A 115 -12.26 -18.06 15.87
C THR A 115 -12.76 -16.67 15.47
N GLY A 116 -13.78 -16.61 14.62
CA GLY A 116 -14.45 -15.38 14.21
C GLY A 116 -14.04 -14.83 12.83
N PRO A 117 -14.59 -13.66 12.44
CA PRO A 117 -14.27 -13.03 11.17
C PRO A 117 -12.82 -12.54 11.12
N GLN A 118 -12.30 -12.40 9.90
CA GLN A 118 -10.93 -11.94 9.65
C GLN A 118 -10.69 -10.56 10.27
N LYS A 119 -9.50 -10.35 10.84
CA LYS A 119 -9.11 -9.12 11.52
C LYS A 119 -8.08 -8.35 10.70
N ALA A 120 -8.23 -7.04 10.63
CA ALA A 120 -7.24 -6.12 10.10
C ALA A 120 -6.23 -5.76 11.22
N VAL A 121 -5.04 -6.35 11.18
CA VAL A 121 -3.98 -6.12 12.17
C VAL A 121 -3.13 -4.94 11.72
N CYS A 122 -3.11 -3.88 12.53
CA CYS A 122 -2.27 -2.72 12.30
C CYS A 122 -0.85 -2.96 12.83
N ILE A 123 0.14 -2.87 11.96
CA ILE A 123 1.56 -2.94 12.29
C ILE A 123 2.18 -1.58 11.98
N SER A 124 2.67 -0.88 13.01
CA SER A 124 3.34 0.40 12.84
C SER A 124 4.59 0.24 11.96
N TYR A 125 4.64 1.00 10.86
CA TYR A 125 5.80 0.99 9.98
C TYR A 125 7.05 1.48 10.71
N GLN A 126 6.94 2.56 11.49
CA GLN A 126 8.05 3.13 12.26
C GLN A 126 8.63 2.14 13.28
N SER A 127 7.76 1.41 13.98
CA SER A 127 8.20 0.41 14.95
C SER A 127 8.97 -0.73 14.26
N ARG A 128 8.48 -1.19 13.10
CA ARG A 128 9.17 -2.22 12.31
C ARG A 128 10.48 -1.75 11.71
N LEU A 129 10.53 -0.51 11.22
CA LEU A 129 11.76 0.08 10.72
C LEU A 129 12.79 0.16 11.84
N THR A 130 12.44 0.74 12.98
CA THR A 130 13.31 0.86 14.16
C THR A 130 13.84 -0.50 14.61
N GLU A 131 12.96 -1.51 14.72
CA GLU A 131 13.35 -2.89 15.06
C GLU A 131 14.36 -3.46 14.05
N TYR A 132 14.06 -3.34 12.75
CA TYR A 132 14.94 -3.84 11.69
C TYR A 132 16.32 -3.19 11.73
N TRP A 133 16.37 -1.87 11.89
CA TRP A 133 17.62 -1.11 12.00
C TRP A 133 18.44 -1.56 13.21
N HIS A 134 17.80 -1.70 14.38
CA HIS A 134 18.52 -2.17 15.57
C HIS A 134 19.09 -3.58 15.41
N GLN A 135 18.31 -4.52 14.87
CA GLN A 135 18.70 -5.93 14.75
C GLN A 135 19.72 -6.21 13.63
N ASN A 136 19.66 -5.47 12.51
CA ASN A 136 20.42 -5.82 11.32
C ASN A 136 21.56 -4.84 11.03
N VAL A 137 21.46 -3.59 11.51
CA VAL A 137 22.46 -2.55 11.25
C VAL A 137 23.29 -2.26 12.49
N VAL A 138 22.66 -2.11 13.65
CA VAL A 138 23.38 -1.74 14.89
C VAL A 138 24.03 -2.95 15.57
N SER A 139 23.37 -4.12 15.58
CA SER A 139 23.89 -5.33 16.23
C SER A 139 24.79 -6.21 15.34
N SER A 140 25.04 -5.83 14.09
CA SER A 140 26.03 -6.52 13.24
C SER A 140 27.44 -6.01 13.59
N PRO A 141 28.38 -6.87 14.05
CA PRO A 141 29.73 -6.45 14.42
C PRO A 141 30.64 -6.14 13.24
N GLU A 142 30.19 -6.36 12.00
CA GLU A 142 30.96 -6.08 10.80
C GLU A 142 30.76 -4.63 10.33
N ASP A 143 31.85 -4.01 9.85
CA ASP A 143 31.93 -2.61 9.40
C ASP A 143 30.77 -2.27 8.47
N SER A 144 29.72 -1.67 9.06
CA SER A 144 28.52 -1.31 8.34
C SER A 144 28.72 0.08 7.73
N ILE A 145 29.18 0.12 6.48
CA ILE A 145 29.20 1.34 5.67
C ILE A 145 27.84 1.48 4.98
N PHE A 146 27.19 2.63 5.17
CA PHE A 146 26.01 3.03 4.42
C PHE A 146 26.24 4.41 3.82
N SER A 147 25.85 4.63 2.57
CA SER A 147 25.90 5.93 1.89
C SER A 147 24.58 6.20 1.17
N PHE A 148 24.22 7.47 1.02
CA PHE A 148 23.08 7.95 0.22
C PHE A 148 23.50 8.30 -1.21
#